data_AF-A0A4U9HCW7-F1
#
_entry.id   AF-A0A4U9HCW7-F1
#
_cell.length_a   1.000
_cell.length_b   1.000
_cell.length_c   1.000
_cell.angle_alpha   90.00
_cell.angle_beta   90.00
_cell.angle_gamma   90.00
#
_symmetry.space_group_name_H-M   'P 1'
#
loop_
_entity.id
_entity.type
_entity.pdbx_description
1 polymer ?
#
loop_
_entity_poly.entity_id
_entity_poly.type
_entity_poly.pdbx_seq_one_letter_code
_entity_poly.pdbx_strand_id
1 'polypeptide(L)'
;MFNRFFRIQLPEYLGFFAGKRFVPIISGLAAIVLGVLLSFIWPPIGSAIQTFSQWAAYQNPVVAFGIYGVVERSLVPFGLHHIWNVPFQMQIGEFTNAAGQVFHGDIPRYMAGDPTAGKLSGGFLFKMYGLPAAAIAIWHSAKPENRAKVGGIMISAALTSFLTGITEPIEFSFMFVAPVLYAIHAILAGLAFPICILLGMRDGTSFSHGLIDFIVLSGNSSKIWLFPIVGIIYGLVYYTIFRVLIAKLDLKTPGREDSAADQSAQGGTEMSAALVQAFGGKDNITNLDACITRLRVSVADVSKVDQAGLKKLGAAGVVVAGSGVQAIFGTKSDNLKTDMDEYIRNH
;
A
#
# COMPACT_ATOMS: atom_id res chain seq x y z
N MET A 1 22.27 -13.28 12.92
CA MET A 1 23.65 -13.62 13.36
C MET A 1 24.29 -12.51 14.20
N PHE A 2 24.37 -11.26 13.74
CA PHE A 2 25.02 -10.16 14.46
C PHE A 2 24.55 -9.98 15.91
N ASN A 3 23.23 -9.80 16.14
CA ASN A 3 22.65 -9.57 17.48
C ASN A 3 23.00 -10.66 18.50
N ARG A 4 23.32 -11.87 18.05
CA ARG A 4 23.63 -13.01 18.90
C ARG A 4 25.13 -13.19 19.15
N PHE A 5 25.98 -12.88 18.18
CA PHE A 5 27.39 -13.29 18.20
C PHE A 5 28.41 -12.14 18.27
N PHE A 6 27.99 -10.88 18.22
CA PHE A 6 28.92 -9.73 18.19
C PHE A 6 29.80 -9.57 19.44
N ARG A 7 29.46 -10.23 20.56
CA ARG A 7 30.23 -10.27 21.82
C ARG A 7 30.72 -11.67 22.19
N ILE A 8 30.75 -12.61 21.24
CA ILE A 8 31.18 -13.98 21.53
C ILE A 8 32.62 -14.00 22.05
N GLN A 9 32.86 -14.77 23.11
CA GLN A 9 34.19 -15.08 23.61
C GLN A 9 34.61 -16.46 23.10
N LEU A 10 35.86 -16.56 22.65
CA LEU A 10 36.47 -17.79 22.16
C LEU A 10 37.71 -18.09 23.03
N PRO A 11 38.19 -19.35 23.07
CA PRO A 11 39.46 -19.68 23.71
C PRO A 11 40.62 -18.80 23.19
N GLU A 12 41.64 -18.56 24.00
CA GLU A 12 42.72 -17.61 23.69
C GLU A 12 43.39 -17.85 22.32
N TYR A 13 43.58 -19.11 21.93
CA TYR A 13 44.18 -19.48 20.63
C TYR A 13 43.29 -19.12 19.42
N LEU A 14 42.00 -18.86 19.62
CA LEU A 14 41.06 -18.34 18.60
C LEU A 14 40.62 -16.90 18.90
N GLY A 15 41.22 -16.23 19.90
CA GLY A 15 40.83 -14.90 20.37
C GLY A 15 40.85 -13.84 19.27
N PHE A 16 41.68 -14.00 18.24
CA PHE A 16 41.71 -13.13 17.06
C PHE A 16 40.36 -13.05 16.33
N PHE A 17 39.60 -14.14 16.32
CA PHE A 17 38.30 -14.24 15.64
C PHE A 17 37.12 -13.87 16.55
N ALA A 18 37.33 -13.58 17.83
CA ALA A 18 36.25 -13.29 18.77
C ALA A 18 35.53 -11.94 18.48
N GLY A 19 34.38 -11.75 19.13
CA GLY A 19 33.57 -10.54 18.99
C GLY A 19 33.05 -10.32 17.56
N LYS A 20 33.10 -9.08 17.06
CA LYS A 20 32.51 -8.70 15.76
C LYS A 20 33.11 -9.44 14.56
N ARG A 21 34.37 -9.88 14.64
CA ARG A 21 35.06 -10.63 13.57
C ARG A 21 34.48 -12.03 13.37
N PHE A 22 33.89 -12.62 14.41
CA PHE A 22 33.23 -13.92 14.31
C PHE A 22 31.95 -13.86 13.49
N VAL A 23 31.25 -12.73 13.52
CA VAL A 23 29.93 -12.57 12.88
C VAL A 23 29.95 -12.91 11.38
N PRO A 24 30.86 -12.36 10.54
CA PRO A 24 30.91 -12.73 9.14
C PRO A 24 31.27 -14.22 8.93
N ILE A 25 32.14 -14.80 9.77
CA ILE A 25 32.55 -16.21 9.68
C ILE A 25 31.35 -17.13 9.89
N ILE A 26 30.64 -16.97 11.02
CA ILE A 26 29.47 -17.81 11.31
C ILE A 26 28.31 -17.53 10.35
N SER A 27 28.17 -16.30 9.87
CA SER A 27 27.17 -15.96 8.85
C SER A 27 27.47 -16.64 7.53
N GLY A 28 28.74 -16.71 7.12
CA GLY A 28 29.18 -17.44 5.94
C GLY A 28 28.89 -18.93 6.04
N LEU A 29 29.27 -19.57 7.16
CA LEU A 29 28.97 -20.99 7.40
C LEU A 29 27.46 -21.27 7.42
N ALA A 30 26.69 -20.42 8.11
CA ALA A 30 25.23 -20.54 8.13
C ALA A 30 24.61 -20.33 6.73
N ALA A 31 25.15 -19.41 5.94
CA ALA A 31 24.70 -19.18 4.57
C ALA A 31 25.00 -20.37 3.65
N ILE A 32 26.14 -21.05 3.83
CA ILE A 32 26.44 -22.31 3.11
C ILE A 32 25.39 -23.37 3.44
N VAL A 33 25.12 -23.59 4.74
CA VAL A 33 24.11 -24.57 5.19
C VAL A 33 22.72 -24.20 4.64
N LEU A 34 22.33 -22.93 4.75
CA LEU A 34 21.07 -22.44 4.20
C LEU A 34 21.01 -22.60 2.68
N GLY A 35 22.10 -22.34 1.96
CA GLY A 35 22.19 -22.52 0.52
C GLY A 35 21.99 -23.98 0.10
N VAL A 36 22.59 -24.92 0.81
CA VAL A 36 22.38 -26.36 0.60
C VAL A 36 20.91 -26.71 0.82
N LEU A 37 20.30 -26.26 1.93
CA LEU A 37 18.87 -26.51 2.18
C LEU A 37 17.98 -25.92 1.08
N LEU A 38 18.24 -24.66 0.69
CA LEU A 38 17.50 -23.99 -0.37
C LEU A 38 17.72 -24.65 -1.74
N SER A 39 18.85 -25.30 -2.00
CA SER A 39 19.03 -26.04 -3.26
C SER A 39 18.09 -27.25 -3.42
N PHE A 40 17.53 -27.77 -2.32
CA PHE A 40 16.52 -28.83 -2.36
C PHE A 40 15.10 -28.27 -2.21
N ILE A 41 14.93 -27.24 -1.38
CA ILE A 41 13.62 -26.65 -1.07
C ILE A 41 13.14 -25.71 -2.18
N TRP A 42 14.04 -24.93 -2.80
CA TRP A 42 13.68 -23.92 -3.78
C TRP A 42 13.25 -24.48 -5.13
N PRO A 43 13.89 -25.52 -5.72
CA PRO A 43 13.46 -26.05 -7.02
C PRO A 43 11.98 -26.45 -7.11
N PRO A 44 11.37 -27.20 -6.16
CA PRO A 44 9.94 -27.51 -6.25
C PRO A 44 9.06 -26.26 -6.12
N ILE A 45 9.46 -25.29 -5.29
CA ILE A 45 8.76 -24.00 -5.18
C ILE A 45 8.85 -23.23 -6.51
N GLY A 46 10.04 -23.16 -7.10
CA GLY A 46 10.28 -22.52 -8.38
C GLY A 46 9.48 -23.17 -9.50
N SER A 47 9.39 -24.50 -9.52
CA SER A 47 8.56 -25.23 -10.49
C SER A 47 7.07 -24.91 -10.31
N ALA A 48 6.57 -24.87 -9.08
CA ALA A 48 5.18 -24.48 -8.81
C ALA A 48 4.90 -23.03 -9.27
N ILE A 49 5.83 -22.09 -9.01
CA ILE A 49 5.75 -20.71 -9.49
C ILE A 49 5.73 -20.67 -11.02
N GLN A 50 6.57 -21.48 -11.68
CA GLN A 50 6.63 -21.55 -13.14
C GLN A 50 5.32 -22.10 -13.73
N THR A 51 4.75 -23.16 -13.16
CA THR A 51 3.44 -23.70 -13.60
C THR A 51 2.33 -22.67 -13.43
N PHE A 52 2.29 -21.98 -12.28
CA PHE A 52 1.35 -20.89 -12.04
C PHE A 52 1.55 -19.73 -13.05
N SER A 53 2.80 -19.34 -13.30
CA SER A 53 3.18 -18.31 -14.28
C SER A 53 2.69 -18.65 -15.69
N GLN A 54 2.90 -19.90 -16.15
CA GLN A 54 2.45 -20.36 -17.46
C GLN A 54 0.92 -20.39 -17.58
N TRP A 55 0.22 -20.87 -16.55
CA TRP A 55 -1.24 -20.83 -16.48
C TRP A 55 -1.79 -19.39 -16.57
N ALA A 56 -1.23 -18.49 -15.77
CA ALA A 56 -1.64 -17.09 -15.69
C ALA A 56 -1.34 -16.33 -17.00
N ALA A 57 -0.20 -16.62 -17.64
CA ALA A 57 0.23 -15.96 -18.86
C ALA A 57 -0.63 -16.36 -20.08
N TYR A 58 -0.88 -17.66 -20.23
CA TYR A 58 -1.29 -18.24 -21.52
C TYR A 58 -2.62 -18.98 -21.49
N GLN A 59 -3.03 -19.56 -20.35
CA GLN A 59 -4.27 -20.34 -20.30
C GLN A 59 -5.47 -19.48 -19.94
N ASN A 60 -5.36 -18.66 -18.89
CA ASN A 60 -6.46 -17.81 -18.45
C ASN A 60 -6.00 -16.43 -17.96
N PRO A 61 -5.46 -15.58 -18.87
CA PRO A 61 -4.96 -14.27 -18.50
C PRO A 61 -6.04 -13.34 -17.92
N VAL A 62 -7.30 -13.46 -18.38
CA VAL A 62 -8.40 -12.64 -17.87
C VAL A 62 -8.62 -12.90 -16.37
N VAL A 63 -8.77 -14.18 -15.98
CA VAL A 63 -8.99 -14.54 -14.58
C VAL A 63 -7.73 -14.26 -13.75
N ALA A 64 -6.55 -14.62 -14.25
CA ALA A 64 -5.31 -14.46 -13.50
C ALA A 64 -5.01 -12.99 -13.16
N PHE A 65 -5.15 -12.08 -14.13
CA PHE A 65 -4.93 -10.65 -13.88
C PHE A 65 -6.09 -9.99 -13.11
N GLY A 66 -7.30 -10.55 -13.18
CA GLY A 66 -8.40 -10.18 -12.28
C GLY A 66 -8.08 -10.50 -10.81
N ILE A 67 -7.63 -11.73 -10.54
CA ILE A 67 -7.17 -12.16 -9.21
C ILE A 67 -5.98 -11.31 -8.76
N TYR A 68 -5.02 -11.06 -9.67
CA TYR A 68 -3.88 -10.19 -9.40
C TYR A 68 -4.30 -8.85 -8.80
N GLY A 69 -5.23 -8.13 -9.45
CA GLY A 69 -5.65 -6.81 -8.98
C GLY A 69 -6.40 -6.84 -7.65
N VAL A 70 -7.27 -7.84 -7.42
CA VAL A 70 -7.98 -7.98 -6.13
C VAL A 70 -6.99 -8.27 -4.99
N VAL A 71 -6.07 -9.21 -5.21
CA VAL A 71 -5.08 -9.62 -4.20
C VAL A 71 -4.07 -8.50 -3.95
N GLU A 72 -3.60 -7.83 -5.01
CA GLU A 72 -2.69 -6.68 -4.88
C GLU A 72 -3.31 -5.64 -3.95
N ARG A 73 -4.54 -5.18 -4.24
CA ARG A 73 -5.23 -4.20 -3.40
C ARG A 73 -5.42 -4.72 -1.97
N SER A 74 -5.82 -5.98 -1.81
CA SER A 74 -6.02 -6.57 -0.48
C SER A 74 -4.75 -6.59 0.38
N LEU A 75 -3.57 -6.64 -0.25
CA LEU A 75 -2.26 -6.70 0.42
C LEU A 75 -1.62 -5.32 0.66
N VAL A 76 -2.18 -4.24 0.10
CA VAL A 76 -1.66 -2.87 0.30
C VAL A 76 -1.60 -2.46 1.77
N PRO A 77 -2.60 -2.71 2.64
CA PRO A 77 -2.55 -2.32 4.05
C PRO A 77 -1.39 -2.95 4.84
N PHE A 78 -0.86 -4.07 4.35
CA PHE A 78 0.23 -4.82 4.97
C PHE A 78 1.59 -4.56 4.29
N GLY A 79 1.63 -3.79 3.19
CA GLY A 79 2.85 -3.60 2.38
C GLY A 79 3.30 -4.86 1.62
N LEU A 80 2.52 -5.96 1.68
CA LEU A 80 2.88 -7.25 1.07
C LEU A 80 2.62 -7.30 -0.44
N HIS A 81 1.91 -6.31 -0.98
CA HIS A 81 1.59 -6.22 -2.40
C HIS A 81 2.85 -6.15 -3.28
N HIS A 82 3.98 -5.61 -2.81
CA HIS A 82 5.24 -5.65 -3.56
C HIS A 82 5.72 -7.08 -3.84
N ILE A 83 5.58 -7.99 -2.88
CA ILE A 83 5.94 -9.41 -3.05
C ILE A 83 5.02 -10.07 -4.07
N TRP A 84 3.73 -9.76 -3.99
CA TRP A 84 2.70 -10.25 -4.91
C TRP A 84 2.89 -9.76 -6.35
N ASN A 85 3.44 -8.56 -6.51
CA ASN A 85 3.60 -7.93 -7.82
C ASN A 85 4.72 -8.56 -8.66
N VAL A 86 5.81 -9.00 -8.02
CA VAL A 86 7.01 -9.52 -8.71
C VAL A 86 6.71 -10.69 -9.67
N PRO A 87 5.93 -11.72 -9.30
CA PRO A 87 5.58 -12.81 -10.23
C PRO A 87 4.93 -12.32 -11.53
N PHE A 88 4.04 -11.33 -11.47
CA PHE A 88 3.36 -10.80 -12.65
C PHE A 88 4.22 -9.80 -13.41
N GLN A 89 4.91 -8.92 -12.71
CA GLN A 89 5.71 -7.87 -13.35
C GLN A 89 6.96 -8.43 -14.02
N MET A 90 7.64 -9.37 -13.36
CA MET A 90 9.01 -9.78 -13.70
C MET A 90 9.18 -11.26 -14.07
N GLN A 91 8.18 -12.12 -13.86
CA GLN A 91 8.34 -13.57 -14.06
C GLN A 91 7.28 -14.21 -14.97
N ILE A 92 6.14 -13.55 -15.22
CA ILE A 92 5.03 -14.15 -15.96
C ILE A 92 5.35 -14.35 -17.45
N GLY A 93 5.28 -15.60 -17.89
CA GLY A 93 5.59 -16.04 -19.25
C GLY A 93 6.98 -15.66 -19.75
N GLU A 94 7.19 -15.87 -21.04
CA GLU A 94 8.48 -15.78 -21.72
C GLU A 94 8.31 -15.21 -23.13
N PHE A 95 9.27 -14.39 -23.57
CA PHE A 95 9.37 -13.87 -24.93
C PHE A 95 10.82 -13.85 -25.38
N THR A 96 11.10 -14.40 -26.57
CA THR A 96 12.43 -14.30 -27.20
C THR A 96 12.36 -13.30 -28.34
N ASN A 97 13.17 -12.24 -28.28
CA ASN A 97 13.20 -11.22 -29.32
C ASN A 97 13.99 -11.69 -30.56
N ALA A 98 14.01 -10.88 -31.63
CA ALA A 98 14.72 -11.18 -32.87
C ALA A 98 16.25 -11.34 -32.68
N ALA A 99 16.83 -10.82 -31.60
CA ALA A 99 18.24 -10.96 -31.27
C ALA A 99 18.54 -12.24 -30.43
N GLY A 100 17.53 -13.07 -30.15
CA GLY A 100 17.69 -14.28 -29.34
C GLY A 100 17.74 -14.04 -27.83
N GLN A 101 17.44 -12.82 -27.37
CA GLN A 101 17.37 -12.50 -25.94
C GLN A 101 16.02 -12.92 -25.37
N VAL A 102 16.04 -13.59 -24.22
CA VAL A 102 14.85 -14.08 -23.52
C VAL A 102 14.44 -13.10 -22.42
N PHE A 103 13.16 -12.72 -22.40
CA PHE A 103 12.56 -11.82 -21.42
C PHE A 103 11.43 -12.53 -20.67
N HIS A 104 11.38 -12.35 -19.36
CA HIS A 104 10.34 -12.87 -18.47
C HIS A 104 9.59 -11.71 -17.80
N GLY A 105 8.31 -11.91 -17.49
CA GLY A 105 7.49 -10.87 -16.84
C GLY A 105 6.75 -9.95 -17.82
N ASP A 106 5.58 -9.46 -17.41
CA ASP A 106 4.73 -8.62 -18.26
C ASP A 106 5.45 -7.32 -18.65
N ILE A 107 6.23 -6.72 -17.73
CA ILE A 107 6.95 -5.47 -18.00
C ILE A 107 8.10 -5.70 -18.99
N PRO A 108 9.10 -6.58 -18.73
CA PRO A 108 10.21 -6.75 -19.67
C PRO A 108 9.76 -7.28 -21.04
N ARG A 109 8.76 -8.18 -21.07
CA ARG A 109 8.21 -8.69 -22.34
C ARG A 109 7.54 -7.57 -23.14
N TYR A 110 6.74 -6.71 -22.51
CA TYR A 110 6.15 -5.55 -23.18
C TYR A 110 7.22 -4.59 -23.71
N MET A 111 8.26 -4.29 -22.91
CA MET A 111 9.36 -3.41 -23.35
C MET A 111 10.15 -4.01 -24.52
N ALA A 112 10.27 -5.34 -24.58
CA ALA A 112 10.91 -6.06 -25.68
C ALA A 112 10.03 -6.19 -26.94
N GLY A 113 8.76 -5.73 -26.90
CA GLY A 113 7.85 -5.73 -28.04
C GLY A 113 6.95 -6.96 -28.15
N ASP A 114 6.77 -7.73 -27.08
CA ASP A 114 5.86 -8.89 -27.07
C ASP A 114 4.39 -8.44 -27.24
N PRO A 115 3.71 -8.80 -28.35
CA PRO A 115 2.32 -8.43 -28.60
C PRO A 115 1.31 -9.23 -27.75
N THR A 116 1.76 -10.05 -26.80
CA THR A 116 0.93 -10.79 -25.85
C THR A 116 1.12 -10.32 -24.40
N ALA A 117 2.04 -9.39 -24.16
CA ALA A 117 2.28 -8.72 -22.88
C ALA A 117 1.50 -7.39 -22.78
N GLY A 118 1.73 -6.64 -21.70
CA GLY A 118 1.01 -5.41 -21.37
C GLY A 118 -0.37 -5.70 -20.81
N LYS A 119 -0.51 -6.79 -20.04
CA LYS A 119 -1.77 -7.18 -19.40
C LYS A 119 -1.98 -6.47 -18.06
N LEU A 120 -0.95 -5.82 -17.52
CA LEU A 120 -1.03 -4.97 -16.33
C LEU A 120 -1.78 -3.64 -16.56
N SER A 121 -2.16 -3.30 -17.79
CA SER A 121 -2.71 -1.98 -18.10
C SER A 121 -4.05 -1.64 -17.43
N GLY A 122 -4.72 -2.61 -16.81
CA GLY A 122 -5.86 -2.36 -15.92
C GLY A 122 -5.55 -1.36 -14.80
N GLY A 123 -4.28 -1.27 -14.37
CA GLY A 123 -3.82 -0.27 -13.41
C GLY A 123 -4.16 1.16 -13.80
N PHE A 124 -4.07 1.52 -15.08
CA PHE A 124 -4.36 2.88 -15.55
C PHE A 124 -5.82 3.28 -15.33
N LEU A 125 -6.77 2.36 -15.54
CA LEU A 125 -8.21 2.68 -15.41
C LEU A 125 -8.56 3.15 -14.00
N PHE A 126 -8.17 2.40 -12.97
CA PHE A 126 -8.55 2.76 -11.62
C PHE A 126 -7.63 3.82 -11.01
N LYS A 127 -6.35 3.93 -11.40
CA LYS A 127 -5.44 4.91 -10.81
C LYS A 127 -5.56 6.30 -11.42
N MET A 128 -5.83 6.39 -12.72
CA MET A 128 -6.02 7.67 -13.42
C MET A 128 -7.48 8.14 -13.41
N TYR A 129 -8.45 7.25 -13.30
CA TYR A 129 -9.87 7.63 -13.40
C TYR A 129 -10.68 7.21 -12.18
N GLY A 130 -10.61 5.94 -11.78
CA GLY A 130 -11.42 5.41 -10.68
C GLY A 130 -11.19 6.10 -9.33
N LEU A 131 -9.94 6.11 -8.85
CA LEU A 131 -9.55 6.68 -7.57
C LEU A 131 -9.67 8.21 -7.52
N PRO A 132 -9.28 8.96 -8.56
CA PRO A 132 -9.64 10.39 -8.64
C PRO A 132 -11.15 10.63 -8.53
N ALA A 133 -11.97 9.82 -9.19
CA ALA A 133 -13.43 9.91 -9.08
C ALA A 133 -13.95 9.53 -7.68
N ALA A 134 -13.35 8.53 -7.02
CA ALA A 134 -13.62 8.20 -5.62
C ALA A 134 -13.25 9.35 -4.68
N ALA A 135 -12.11 10.02 -4.90
CA ALA A 135 -11.68 11.17 -4.11
C ALA A 135 -12.69 12.33 -4.24
N ILE A 136 -13.20 12.59 -5.44
CA ILE A 136 -14.30 13.56 -5.66
C ILE A 136 -15.58 13.11 -4.94
N ALA A 137 -15.93 11.83 -4.98
CA ALA A 137 -17.09 11.30 -4.26
C ALA A 137 -16.98 11.47 -2.74
N ILE A 138 -15.79 11.24 -2.17
CA ILE A 138 -15.49 11.47 -0.75
C ILE A 138 -15.64 12.97 -0.44
N TRP A 139 -15.02 13.83 -1.23
CA TRP A 139 -15.10 15.28 -1.07
C TRP A 139 -16.55 15.79 -1.08
N HIS A 140 -17.33 15.42 -2.09
CA HIS A 140 -18.72 15.84 -2.18
C HIS A 140 -19.56 15.32 -1.01
N SER A 141 -19.14 14.22 -0.37
CA SER A 141 -19.88 13.56 0.71
C SER A 141 -19.54 14.12 2.08
N ALA A 142 -18.49 14.93 2.20
CA ALA A 142 -18.14 15.65 3.42
C ALA A 142 -19.22 16.66 3.84
N LYS A 143 -19.33 16.87 5.16
CA LYS A 143 -20.22 17.87 5.75
C LYS A 143 -19.84 19.27 5.26
N PRO A 144 -20.81 20.20 5.07
CA PRO A 144 -20.56 21.53 4.50
C PRO A 144 -19.37 22.26 5.12
N GLU A 145 -19.23 22.19 6.45
CA GLU A 145 -18.16 22.81 7.23
C GLU A 145 -16.76 22.22 6.93
N ASN A 146 -16.67 20.96 6.51
CA ASN A 146 -15.42 20.27 6.23
C ASN A 146 -15.06 20.22 4.74
N ARG A 147 -15.96 20.65 3.83
CA ARG A 147 -15.79 20.46 2.38
C ARG A 147 -14.55 21.14 1.81
N ALA A 148 -14.19 22.33 2.29
CA ALA A 148 -13.00 23.02 1.80
C ALA A 148 -11.72 22.25 2.16
N LYS A 149 -11.60 21.82 3.43
CA LYS A 149 -10.47 21.03 3.93
C LYS A 149 -10.36 19.69 3.20
N VAL A 150 -11.45 18.91 3.15
CA VAL A 150 -11.45 17.61 2.48
C VAL A 150 -11.21 17.75 0.98
N GLY A 151 -11.78 18.76 0.34
CA GLY A 151 -11.58 19.04 -1.08
C GLY A 151 -10.11 19.24 -1.43
N GLY A 152 -9.41 20.12 -0.71
CA GLY A 152 -7.98 20.35 -0.94
C GLY A 152 -7.13 19.08 -0.81
N ILE A 153 -7.40 18.26 0.22
CA ILE A 153 -6.68 17.00 0.45
C ILE A 153 -6.98 15.98 -0.65
N MET A 154 -8.27 15.79 -0.98
CA MET A 154 -8.70 14.80 -1.98
C MET A 154 -8.25 15.17 -3.39
N ILE A 155 -8.22 16.45 -3.75
CA ILE A 155 -7.70 16.90 -5.05
C ILE A 155 -6.20 16.66 -5.15
N SER A 156 -5.43 16.97 -4.10
CA SER A 156 -3.98 16.71 -4.08
C SER A 156 -3.66 15.21 -4.18
N ALA A 157 -4.40 14.39 -3.44
CA ALA A 157 -4.28 12.93 -3.49
C ALA A 157 -4.69 12.36 -4.86
N ALA A 158 -5.78 12.86 -5.44
CA ALA A 158 -6.25 12.51 -6.79
C ALA A 158 -5.20 12.85 -7.86
N LEU A 159 -4.59 14.03 -7.79
CA LEU A 159 -3.54 14.45 -8.71
C LEU A 159 -2.30 13.56 -8.59
N THR A 160 -1.93 13.18 -7.36
CA THR A 160 -0.81 12.26 -7.10
C THR A 160 -1.07 10.89 -7.74
N SER A 161 -2.25 10.31 -7.50
CA SER A 161 -2.68 9.05 -8.12
C SER A 161 -2.72 9.15 -9.65
N PHE A 162 -3.25 10.25 -10.18
CA PHE A 162 -3.35 10.45 -11.62
C PHE A 162 -1.98 10.56 -12.28
N LEU A 163 -1.07 11.37 -11.75
CA LEU A 163 0.23 11.63 -12.37
C LEU A 163 1.21 10.46 -12.20
N THR A 164 1.29 9.92 -10.97
CA THR A 164 2.34 8.97 -10.58
C THR A 164 1.83 7.54 -10.43
N GLY A 165 0.51 7.36 -10.26
CA GLY A 165 -0.09 6.08 -9.94
C GLY A 165 0.00 5.70 -8.46
N ILE A 166 0.53 6.56 -7.59
CA ILE A 166 0.57 6.32 -6.13
C ILE A 166 -0.83 6.53 -5.55
N THR A 167 -1.42 5.47 -5.00
CA THR A 167 -2.83 5.41 -4.62
C THR A 167 -3.07 5.57 -3.13
N GLU A 168 -2.03 5.36 -2.33
CA GLU A 168 -2.05 5.30 -0.88
C GLU A 168 -2.65 6.57 -0.25
N PRO A 169 -2.36 7.80 -0.71
CA PRO A 169 -2.97 9.01 -0.14
C PRO A 169 -4.51 9.00 -0.18
N ILE A 170 -5.11 8.37 -1.20
CA ILE A 170 -6.57 8.24 -1.31
C ILE A 170 -7.05 7.02 -0.53
N GLU A 171 -6.46 5.85 -0.78
CA GLU A 171 -6.87 4.58 -0.18
C GLU A 171 -6.77 4.62 1.35
N PHE A 172 -5.71 5.22 1.88
CA PHE A 172 -5.49 5.32 3.33
C PHE A 172 -6.47 6.26 4.02
N SER A 173 -7.12 7.15 3.26
CA SER A 173 -8.12 8.06 3.78
C SER A 173 -9.42 7.37 4.18
N PHE A 174 -9.75 6.23 3.56
CA PHE A 174 -11.01 5.53 3.82
C PHE A 174 -10.87 4.05 4.23
N MET A 175 -9.75 3.36 3.94
CA MET A 175 -9.68 1.91 4.14
C MET A 175 -9.95 1.44 5.58
N PHE A 176 -9.58 2.27 6.56
CA PHE A 176 -9.72 1.94 7.97
C PHE A 176 -11.05 2.41 8.57
N VAL A 177 -11.58 3.53 8.07
CA VAL A 177 -12.84 4.11 8.55
C VAL A 177 -14.07 3.57 7.81
N ALA A 178 -13.87 3.04 6.61
CA ALA A 178 -14.89 2.43 5.77
C ALA A 178 -14.35 1.17 5.05
N PRO A 179 -14.10 0.06 5.77
CA PRO A 179 -13.53 -1.16 5.20
C PRO A 179 -14.38 -1.76 4.06
N VAL A 180 -15.70 -1.58 4.10
CA VAL A 180 -16.61 -2.03 3.04
C VAL A 180 -16.32 -1.33 1.71
N LEU A 181 -16.05 -0.02 1.73
CA LEU A 181 -15.63 0.70 0.52
C LEU A 181 -14.30 0.17 0.00
N TYR A 182 -13.40 -0.24 0.89
CA TYR A 182 -12.10 -0.79 0.51
C TYR A 182 -12.20 -2.15 -0.16
N ALA A 183 -13.05 -3.04 0.37
CA ALA A 183 -13.33 -4.32 -0.26
C ALA A 183 -13.91 -4.14 -1.68
N ILE A 184 -14.83 -3.19 -1.85
CA ILE A 184 -15.43 -2.87 -3.15
C ILE A 184 -14.40 -2.26 -4.09
N HIS A 185 -13.57 -1.33 -3.59
CA HIS A 185 -12.43 -0.80 -4.32
C HIS A 185 -11.47 -1.90 -4.79
N ALA A 186 -11.15 -2.88 -3.95
CA ALA A 186 -10.29 -4.00 -4.33
C ALA A 186 -10.89 -4.83 -5.47
N ILE A 187 -12.20 -5.09 -5.43
CA ILE A 187 -12.92 -5.79 -6.51
C ILE A 187 -12.91 -4.96 -7.79
N LEU A 188 -13.23 -3.66 -7.70
CA LEU A 188 -13.22 -2.76 -8.85
C LEU A 188 -11.80 -2.59 -9.43
N ALA A 189 -10.75 -2.52 -8.63
CA ALA A 189 -9.39 -2.51 -9.13
C ALA A 189 -9.05 -3.83 -9.85
N GLY A 190 -9.46 -4.97 -9.27
CA GLY A 190 -9.35 -6.28 -9.90
C GLY A 190 -10.03 -6.38 -11.26
N LEU A 191 -11.25 -5.87 -11.38
CA LEU A 191 -12.03 -5.89 -12.63
C LEU A 191 -11.43 -5.04 -13.75
N ALA A 192 -10.61 -4.04 -13.42
CA ALA A 192 -9.98 -3.19 -14.42
C ALA A 192 -9.04 -3.98 -15.36
N PHE A 193 -8.34 -4.99 -14.85
CA PHE A 193 -7.43 -5.79 -15.66
C PHE A 193 -8.15 -6.68 -16.69
N PRO A 194 -9.16 -7.51 -16.32
CA PRO A 194 -10.02 -8.20 -17.26
C PRO A 194 -10.59 -7.29 -18.35
N ILE A 195 -11.08 -6.09 -17.99
CA ILE A 195 -11.66 -5.14 -18.94
C ILE A 195 -10.62 -4.74 -20.00
N CYS A 196 -9.42 -4.33 -19.59
CA CYS A 196 -8.36 -3.99 -20.53
C CYS A 196 -7.98 -5.18 -21.42
N ILE A 197 -7.83 -6.37 -20.85
CA ILE A 197 -7.46 -7.58 -21.58
C ILE A 197 -8.51 -7.94 -22.63
N LEU A 198 -9.80 -7.95 -22.25
CA LEU A 198 -10.92 -8.28 -23.15
C LEU A 198 -11.09 -7.26 -24.28
N LEU A 199 -10.84 -5.98 -24.00
CA LEU A 199 -10.86 -4.92 -25.00
C LEU A 199 -9.59 -4.87 -25.84
N GLY A 200 -8.54 -5.64 -25.49
CA GLY A 200 -7.24 -5.60 -26.14
C GLY A 200 -6.49 -4.28 -25.94
N MET A 201 -6.80 -3.58 -24.84
CA MET A 201 -6.12 -2.37 -24.42
C MET A 201 -4.84 -2.75 -23.70
N ARG A 202 -3.70 -2.32 -24.23
CA ARG A 202 -2.38 -2.59 -23.65
C ARG A 202 -1.50 -1.37 -23.72
N ASP A 203 -0.73 -1.20 -22.66
CA ASP A 203 0.22 -0.13 -22.47
C ASP A 203 1.25 -0.52 -21.41
N GLY A 204 2.41 0.11 -21.45
CA GLY A 204 3.56 -0.20 -20.62
C GLY A 204 3.51 0.48 -19.27
N THR A 205 4.05 -0.17 -18.25
CA THR A 205 4.23 0.42 -16.92
C THR A 205 5.64 0.12 -16.42
N SER A 206 6.19 1.03 -15.62
CA SER A 206 7.48 0.84 -14.95
C SER A 206 7.32 0.75 -13.44
N PHE A 207 6.37 1.52 -12.89
CA PHE A 207 6.23 1.70 -11.45
C PHE A 207 4.78 1.50 -11.01
N SER A 208 3.89 2.44 -11.35
CA SER A 208 2.55 2.45 -10.75
C SER A 208 1.42 2.89 -11.68
N HIS A 209 1.62 2.95 -12.99
CA HIS A 209 0.52 3.19 -13.95
C HIS A 209 -0.13 4.58 -13.80
N GLY A 210 0.68 5.60 -13.54
CA GLY A 210 0.26 7.01 -13.63
C GLY A 210 0.34 7.54 -15.06
N LEU A 211 -0.14 8.77 -15.28
CA LEU A 211 -0.08 9.45 -16.57
C LEU A 211 1.35 9.52 -17.13
N ILE A 212 2.36 9.65 -16.27
CA ILE A 212 3.76 9.69 -16.71
C ILE A 212 4.16 8.36 -17.36
N ASP A 213 3.85 7.23 -16.69
CA ASP A 213 4.06 5.88 -17.27
C ASP A 213 3.29 5.75 -18.59
N PHE A 214 2.01 6.16 -18.59
CA PHE A 214 1.11 6.05 -19.75
C PHE A 214 1.66 6.76 -20.99
N ILE A 215 2.25 7.94 -20.81
CA ILE A 215 2.82 8.70 -21.94
C ILE A 215 4.17 8.10 -22.35
N VAL A 216 5.08 7.91 -21.38
CA VAL A 216 6.48 7.57 -21.66
C VAL A 216 6.63 6.13 -22.18
N LEU A 217 5.76 5.20 -21.78
CA LEU A 217 5.88 3.77 -22.08
C LEU A 217 4.87 3.30 -23.14
N SER A 218 4.27 4.23 -23.87
CA SER A 218 3.27 3.96 -24.91
C SER A 218 3.81 3.41 -26.24
N GLY A 219 5.14 3.25 -26.37
CA GLY A 219 5.79 2.88 -27.63
C GLY A 219 5.30 1.57 -28.26
N ASN A 220 4.92 0.58 -27.44
CA ASN A 220 4.39 -0.72 -27.88
C ASN A 220 2.88 -0.88 -27.55
N SER A 221 2.18 0.23 -27.31
CA SER A 221 0.79 0.20 -26.86
C SER A 221 -0.16 -0.25 -27.97
N SER A 222 -1.35 -0.70 -27.58
CA SER A 222 -2.43 -1.03 -28.50
C SER A 222 -3.74 -0.51 -27.97
N LYS A 223 -4.53 0.07 -28.87
CA LYS A 223 -5.81 0.72 -28.57
C LYS A 223 -5.70 1.75 -27.43
N ILE A 224 -4.59 2.49 -27.37
CA ILE A 224 -4.32 3.51 -26.35
C ILE A 224 -5.44 4.57 -26.28
N TRP A 225 -6.07 4.87 -27.42
CA TRP A 225 -7.20 5.80 -27.53
C TRP A 225 -8.45 5.37 -26.75
N LEU A 226 -8.58 4.08 -26.40
CA LEU A 226 -9.69 3.60 -25.57
C LEU A 226 -9.51 3.94 -24.08
N PHE A 227 -8.29 4.21 -23.60
CA PHE A 227 -8.06 4.45 -22.17
C PHE A 227 -8.80 5.69 -21.65
N PRO A 228 -8.80 6.86 -22.33
CA PRO A 228 -9.62 7.98 -21.91
C PRO A 228 -11.13 7.67 -21.91
N ILE A 229 -11.62 6.96 -22.91
CA ILE A 229 -13.06 6.67 -23.07
C ILE A 229 -13.53 5.70 -21.98
N VAL A 230 -12.89 4.53 -21.91
CA VAL A 230 -13.21 3.50 -20.92
C VAL A 230 -12.89 4.00 -19.52
N GLY A 231 -11.79 4.73 -19.34
CA GLY A 231 -11.39 5.36 -18.09
C GLY A 231 -12.44 6.32 -17.55
N ILE A 232 -12.98 7.23 -18.36
CA ILE A 232 -14.04 8.14 -17.93
C ILE A 232 -15.29 7.35 -17.49
N ILE A 233 -15.71 6.35 -18.27
CA ILE A 233 -16.83 5.47 -17.89
C ILE A 233 -16.54 4.78 -16.57
N TYR A 234 -15.31 4.30 -16.37
CA TYR A 234 -14.87 3.67 -15.13
C TYR A 234 -14.89 4.62 -13.94
N GLY A 235 -14.45 5.86 -14.15
CA GLY A 235 -14.52 6.94 -13.17
C GLY A 235 -15.96 7.25 -12.76
N LEU A 236 -16.90 7.29 -13.72
CA LEU A 236 -18.33 7.49 -13.42
C LEU A 236 -18.91 6.35 -12.58
N VAL A 237 -18.53 5.10 -12.88
CA VAL A 237 -18.91 3.92 -12.08
C VAL A 237 -18.35 4.05 -10.65
N TYR A 238 -17.06 4.36 -10.51
CA TYR A 238 -16.42 4.58 -9.21
C TYR A 238 -17.11 5.68 -8.40
N TYR A 239 -17.31 6.85 -9.01
CA TYR A 239 -17.97 7.98 -8.37
C TYR A 239 -19.35 7.59 -7.86
N THR A 240 -20.15 6.96 -8.72
CA THR A 240 -21.53 6.58 -8.40
C THR A 240 -21.57 5.57 -7.26
N ILE A 241 -20.77 4.51 -7.33
CA ILE A 241 -20.70 3.47 -6.29
C ILE A 241 -20.26 4.08 -4.96
N PHE A 242 -19.16 4.84 -4.94
CA PHE A 242 -18.67 5.47 -3.72
C PHE A 242 -19.71 6.44 -3.15
N ARG A 243 -20.26 7.32 -3.97
CA ARG A 243 -21.25 8.32 -3.54
C ARG A 243 -22.49 7.67 -2.94
N VAL A 244 -23.03 6.64 -3.60
CA VAL A 244 -24.24 5.94 -3.15
C VAL A 244 -23.98 5.18 -1.86
N LEU A 245 -22.87 4.46 -1.75
CA LEU A 245 -22.56 3.66 -0.56
C LEU A 245 -22.22 4.53 0.64
N ILE A 246 -21.47 5.62 0.45
CA ILE A 246 -21.18 6.58 1.52
C ILE A 246 -22.49 7.14 2.09
N ALA A 247 -23.44 7.52 1.22
CA ALA A 247 -24.73 8.05 1.66
C ALA A 247 -25.64 6.99 2.29
N LYS A 248 -25.78 5.82 1.65
CA LYS A 248 -26.73 4.77 2.06
C LYS A 248 -26.33 4.04 3.34
N LEU A 249 -25.03 3.85 3.56
CA LEU A 249 -24.49 3.13 4.71
C LEU A 249 -23.94 4.07 5.81
N ASP A 250 -24.16 5.38 5.66
CA ASP A 250 -23.57 6.45 6.49
C ASP A 250 -22.09 6.22 6.84
N LEU A 251 -21.28 5.95 5.81
CA LEU A 251 -19.87 5.65 6.02
C LEU A 251 -19.12 6.92 6.46
N LYS A 252 -18.32 6.79 7.52
CA LYS A 252 -17.56 7.89 8.14
C LYS A 252 -16.27 8.19 7.37
N THR A 253 -16.39 8.44 6.07
CA THR A 253 -15.27 8.92 5.23
C THR A 253 -14.80 10.30 5.69
N PRO A 254 -13.59 10.75 5.31
CA PRO A 254 -13.06 12.05 5.74
C PRO A 254 -14.05 13.21 5.57
N GLY A 255 -14.24 13.98 6.64
CA GLY A 255 -15.18 15.10 6.72
C GLY A 255 -16.63 14.73 7.02
N ARG A 256 -16.94 13.45 7.21
CA ARG A 256 -18.25 12.94 7.68
C ARG A 256 -18.22 12.48 9.13
N GLU A 257 -17.10 12.64 9.82
CA GLU A 257 -17.02 12.35 11.25
C GLU A 257 -18.04 13.20 12.00
N ASP A 258 -18.59 12.66 13.09
CA ASP A 258 -19.50 13.43 13.93
C ASP A 258 -18.73 14.56 14.60
N SER A 259 -19.09 15.79 14.22
CA SER A 259 -18.64 17.00 14.89
C SER A 259 -19.05 16.84 16.34
N ALA A 260 -18.10 16.96 17.26
CA ALA A 260 -18.37 16.94 18.68
C ALA A 260 -19.24 18.15 19.04
N ALA A 261 -20.54 17.99 18.91
CA ALA A 261 -21.51 18.78 19.65
C ALA A 261 -21.75 18.18 21.05
N ASP A 262 -21.08 17.09 21.44
CA ASP A 262 -21.20 16.48 22.78
C ASP A 262 -19.93 15.75 23.26
N GLN A 263 -18.77 16.37 23.09
CA GLN A 263 -17.71 16.27 24.11
C GLN A 263 -17.17 17.67 24.33
N SER A 264 -17.85 18.37 25.24
CA SER A 264 -17.36 19.54 25.92
C SER A 264 -15.93 19.31 26.41
N ALA A 265 -15.04 20.22 26.02
CA ALA A 265 -13.98 20.76 26.88
C ALA A 265 -13.36 19.79 27.91
N GLN A 266 -12.63 18.77 27.44
CA GLN A 266 -11.38 18.42 28.10
C GLN A 266 -10.29 19.13 27.32
N GLY A 267 -9.70 20.17 27.93
CA GLY A 267 -8.76 21.08 27.26
C GLY A 267 -7.67 20.30 26.54
N GLY A 268 -7.15 20.82 25.42
CA GLY A 268 -6.18 20.11 24.56
C GLY A 268 -5.01 19.44 25.30
N THR A 269 -4.65 19.98 26.47
CA THR A 269 -3.66 19.39 27.40
C THR A 269 -4.07 18.03 27.99
N GLU A 270 -5.34 17.82 28.35
CA GLU A 270 -5.82 16.54 28.92
C GLU A 270 -5.86 15.42 27.88
N MET A 271 -6.28 15.74 26.66
CA MET A 271 -6.30 14.79 25.55
C MET A 271 -4.88 14.36 25.16
N SER A 272 -3.96 15.32 25.04
CA SER A 272 -2.55 15.03 24.77
C SER A 272 -1.90 14.21 25.87
N ALA A 273 -2.18 14.51 27.14
CA ALA A 273 -1.69 13.73 28.27
C ALA A 273 -2.19 12.27 28.21
N ALA A 274 -3.48 12.08 27.94
CA ALA A 274 -4.09 10.76 27.83
C ALA A 274 -3.53 9.97 26.63
N LEU A 275 -3.32 10.62 25.48
CA LEU A 275 -2.68 10.00 24.32
C LEU A 275 -1.23 9.60 24.63
N VAL A 276 -0.44 10.48 25.23
CA VAL A 276 0.96 10.20 25.59
C VAL A 276 1.03 9.03 26.58
N GLN A 277 0.14 8.98 27.58
CA GLN A 277 0.04 7.80 28.45
C GLN A 277 -0.37 6.54 27.70
N ALA A 278 -1.35 6.62 26.79
CA ALA A 278 -1.81 5.47 26.02
C ALA A 278 -0.71 4.90 25.10
N PHE A 279 0.26 5.72 24.68
CA PHE A 279 1.47 5.25 23.98
C PHE A 279 2.58 4.74 24.91
N GLY A 280 2.33 4.61 26.21
CA GLY A 280 3.28 4.10 27.20
C GLY A 280 4.12 5.18 27.90
N GLY A 281 3.71 6.45 27.79
CA GLY A 281 4.40 7.60 28.36
C GLY A 281 5.43 8.24 27.42
N LYS A 282 5.91 9.43 27.80
CA LYS A 282 6.88 10.23 27.03
C LYS A 282 8.16 9.45 26.70
N ASP A 283 8.72 8.75 27.68
CA ASP A 283 9.95 7.98 27.50
C ASP A 283 9.80 6.81 26.53
N ASN A 284 8.57 6.37 26.29
CA ASN A 284 8.30 5.31 25.33
C ASN A 284 8.17 5.84 23.90
N ILE A 285 7.91 7.14 23.68
CA ILE A 285 7.72 7.72 22.35
C ILE A 285 9.06 8.17 21.79
N THR A 286 9.48 7.57 20.67
CA THR A 286 10.75 7.88 20.00
C THR A 286 10.56 8.79 18.78
N ASN A 287 9.40 8.75 18.13
CA ASN A 287 9.06 9.66 17.03
C ASN A 287 7.54 9.88 16.96
N LEU A 288 7.14 11.10 16.58
CA LEU A 288 5.75 11.54 16.50
C LEU A 288 5.51 12.20 15.15
N ASP A 289 4.72 11.55 14.32
CA ASP A 289 4.37 11.97 12.96
C ASP A 289 2.87 11.76 12.72
N ALA A 290 2.32 12.36 11.68
CA ALA A 290 0.94 12.11 11.28
C ALA A 290 0.78 12.15 9.77
N CYS A 291 -0.13 11.32 9.29
CA CYS A 291 -0.76 11.51 7.99
C CYS A 291 -2.22 11.93 8.19
N ILE A 292 -2.92 12.23 7.09
CA ILE A 292 -4.29 12.77 7.09
C ILE A 292 -5.21 12.08 8.10
N THR A 293 -5.22 10.74 8.15
CA THR A 293 -6.14 9.97 8.99
C THR A 293 -5.48 9.23 10.14
N ARG A 294 -4.15 9.27 10.25
CA ARG A 294 -3.43 8.47 11.25
C ARG A 294 -2.35 9.26 11.96
N LEU A 295 -2.36 9.15 13.27
CA LEU A 295 -1.26 9.50 14.14
C LEU A 295 -0.25 8.34 14.13
N ARG A 296 0.98 8.61 13.70
CA ARG A 296 2.06 7.64 13.54
C ARG A 296 3.08 7.86 14.66
N VAL A 297 3.16 6.90 15.58
CA VAL A 297 4.04 6.99 16.73
C VAL A 297 5.03 5.83 16.69
N SER A 298 6.32 6.13 16.68
CA SER A 298 7.34 5.10 16.92
C SER A 298 7.56 4.99 18.42
N VAL A 299 7.52 3.77 18.95
CA VAL A 299 7.70 3.51 20.38
C VAL A 299 8.92 2.63 20.66
N ALA A 300 9.54 2.82 21.82
CA ALA A 300 10.65 1.98 22.28
C ALA A 300 10.17 0.58 22.67
N ASP A 301 9.01 0.48 23.29
CA ASP A 301 8.39 -0.76 23.74
C ASP A 301 6.89 -0.79 23.40
N VAL A 302 6.52 -1.67 22.47
CA VAL A 302 5.15 -1.85 21.99
C VAL A 302 4.24 -2.44 23.07
N SER A 303 4.78 -3.21 24.02
CA SER A 303 3.98 -3.84 25.08
C SER A 303 3.36 -2.84 26.06
N LYS A 304 3.93 -1.63 26.13
CA LYS A 304 3.42 -0.52 26.96
C LYS A 304 2.31 0.28 26.30
N VAL A 305 1.96 -0.02 25.05
CA VAL A 305 0.94 0.72 24.30
C VAL A 305 -0.44 0.18 24.61
N ASP A 306 -1.29 1.01 25.19
CA ASP A 306 -2.69 0.71 25.46
C ASP A 306 -3.56 0.95 24.21
N GLN A 307 -3.66 -0.08 23.36
CA GLN A 307 -4.50 -0.03 22.16
C GLN A 307 -5.99 0.14 22.48
N ALA A 308 -6.46 -0.37 23.63
CA ALA A 308 -7.85 -0.23 24.04
C ALA A 308 -8.13 1.21 24.50
N GLY A 309 -7.18 1.81 25.24
CA GLY A 309 -7.17 3.23 25.61
C GLY A 309 -7.21 4.13 24.38
N LEU A 310 -6.36 3.89 23.37
CA LEU A 310 -6.37 4.66 22.12
C LEU A 310 -7.74 4.61 21.41
N LYS A 311 -8.41 3.46 21.40
CA LYS A 311 -9.78 3.34 20.85
C LYS A 311 -10.81 4.10 21.69
N LYS A 312 -10.71 4.04 23.03
CA LYS A 312 -11.56 4.83 23.94
C LYS A 312 -11.37 6.33 23.75
N LEU A 313 -10.16 6.76 23.44
CA LEU A 313 -9.81 8.14 23.08
C LEU A 313 -10.30 8.53 21.66
N GLY A 314 -11.04 7.66 20.97
CA GLY A 314 -11.66 7.98 19.69
C GLY A 314 -10.89 7.53 18.45
N ALA A 315 -9.87 6.67 18.60
CA ALA A 315 -9.26 6.03 17.44
C ALA A 315 -10.24 5.00 16.84
N ALA A 316 -10.53 5.13 15.54
CA ALA A 316 -11.33 4.15 14.79
C ALA A 316 -10.61 2.79 14.68
N GLY A 317 -9.28 2.79 14.78
CA GLY A 317 -8.45 1.59 14.77
C GLY A 317 -7.03 1.88 15.23
N VAL A 318 -6.32 0.83 15.63
CA VAL A 318 -4.90 0.87 16.00
C VAL A 318 -4.18 -0.26 15.29
N VAL A 319 -3.09 0.07 14.58
CA VAL A 319 -2.27 -0.87 13.84
C VAL A 319 -0.85 -0.84 14.39
N VAL A 320 -0.27 -2.02 14.63
CA VAL A 320 1.09 -2.18 15.13
C VAL A 320 1.93 -2.88 14.07
N ALA A 321 3.06 -2.27 13.70
CA ALA A 321 4.01 -2.81 12.73
C ALA A 321 5.44 -2.56 13.21
N GLY A 322 6.10 -3.61 13.73
CA GLY A 322 7.40 -3.46 14.37
C GLY A 322 7.32 -2.53 15.58
N SER A 323 8.18 -1.51 15.63
CA SER A 323 8.14 -0.45 16.65
C SER A 323 7.17 0.70 16.33
N GLY A 324 6.52 0.68 15.16
CA GLY A 324 5.57 1.70 14.75
C GLY A 324 4.14 1.36 15.14
N VAL A 325 3.47 2.30 15.82
CA VAL A 325 2.04 2.24 16.14
C VAL A 325 1.31 3.34 15.39
N GLN A 326 0.22 2.97 14.70
CA GLN A 326 -0.62 3.91 13.97
C GLN A 326 -2.03 3.90 14.56
N ALA A 327 -2.43 5.02 15.16
CA ALA A 327 -3.79 5.23 15.66
C ALA A 327 -4.58 6.08 14.65
N ILE A 328 -5.75 5.60 14.23
CA ILE A 328 -6.56 6.23 13.17
C ILE A 328 -7.59 7.17 13.81
N PHE A 329 -7.27 8.46 13.89
CA PHE A 329 -8.17 9.50 14.43
C PHE A 329 -8.90 10.30 13.33
N GLY A 330 -8.77 9.89 12.07
CA GLY A 330 -9.31 10.65 10.94
C GLY A 330 -8.58 11.99 10.79
N THR A 331 -9.26 12.98 10.21
CA THR A 331 -8.67 14.29 9.85
C THR A 331 -8.14 15.13 11.02
N LYS A 332 -8.28 14.64 12.25
CA LYS A 332 -7.75 15.23 13.51
C LYS A 332 -6.31 14.82 13.80
N SER A 333 -5.77 13.81 13.11
CA SER A 333 -4.48 13.20 13.45
C SER A 333 -3.31 14.18 13.45
N ASP A 334 -3.28 15.13 12.52
CA ASP A 334 -2.23 16.16 12.42
C ASP A 334 -2.28 17.18 13.57
N ASN A 335 -3.50 17.58 13.97
CA ASN A 335 -3.69 18.44 15.13
C ASN A 335 -3.27 17.72 16.41
N LEU A 336 -3.70 16.46 16.59
CA LEU A 336 -3.32 15.64 17.75
C LEU A 336 -1.79 15.44 17.83
N LYS A 337 -1.11 15.27 16.69
CA LYS A 337 0.36 15.22 16.65
C LYS A 337 0.96 16.51 17.21
N THR A 338 0.43 17.66 16.80
CA THR A 338 0.93 18.97 17.24
C THR A 338 0.68 19.18 18.73
N ASP A 339 -0.54 18.89 19.20
CA ASP A 339 -0.90 19.01 20.61
C ASP A 339 -0.08 18.07 21.51
N MET A 340 0.25 16.87 21.03
CA MET A 340 1.13 15.93 21.75
C MET A 340 2.59 16.39 21.78
N ASP A 341 3.11 16.92 20.67
CA ASP A 341 4.47 17.46 20.59
C ASP A 341 4.63 18.65 21.55
N GLU A 342 3.64 19.54 21.62
CA GLU A 342 3.62 20.63 22.61
C GLU A 342 3.54 20.11 24.05
N TYR A 343 2.71 19.11 24.32
CA TYR A 343 2.60 18.52 25.65
C TYR A 343 3.93 17.91 26.12
N ILE A 344 4.59 17.12 25.26
CA ILE A 344 5.87 16.44 25.53
C ILE A 344 7.01 17.44 25.75
N ARG A 345 6.99 18.60 25.09
CA ARG A 345 8.02 19.63 25.29
C ARG A 345 7.87 20.33 26.64
N ASN A 346 6.65 20.46 27.14
CA ASN A 346 6.34 21.22 28.34
C ASN A 346 6.25 20.37 29.61
N HIS A 347 6.21 19.04 29.49
CA HIS A 347 6.17 18.05 30.58
C HIS A 347 7.07 16.88 30.21
#